data_AF-A0A536SJK8-F1
#
_entry.id   AF-A0A536SJK8-F1
#
_cell.length_a   1.000
_cell.length_b   1.000
_cell.length_c   1.000
_cell.angle_alpha   90.00
_cell.angle_beta   90.00
_cell.angle_gamma   90.00
#
_symmetry.space_group_name_H-M   'P 1'
#
loop_
_entity.id
_entity.type
_entity.pdbx_description
1 polymer ?
#
loop_
_entity_poly.entity_id
_entity_poly.type
_entity_poly.pdbx_seq_one_letter_code
_entity_poly.pdbx_strand_id
1 'polypeptide(L)'
;MGAAIVAAGLLMPVTKAFALWDDKLKLFVEEKITHDDNVFRLSKNVDPATIGLPSSGDTYRTTSLGFNLDAPVSRQRFQAGLTWNNTRYNQFTGLDLTGIYRNLRAGFFREHSGQDSRST
;
A
#
# COMPACT_ATOMS: atom_id res chain seq x y z
N MET A 1 16.01 21.47 18.11
CA MET A 1 14.64 21.23 18.62
C MET A 1 14.36 19.75 18.44
N GLY A 2 14.08 19.04 19.54
CA GLY A 2 14.09 17.57 19.59
C GLY A 2 12.81 16.95 19.05
N ALA A 3 12.94 15.89 18.27
CA ALA A 3 11.83 15.06 17.82
C ALA A 3 11.34 14.18 18.98
N ALA A 4 10.12 14.42 19.45
CA ALA A 4 9.44 13.50 20.36
C ALA A 4 8.68 12.46 19.52
N ILE A 5 9.18 11.22 19.51
CA ILE A 5 8.43 10.07 19.00
C ILE A 5 7.51 9.61 20.14
N VAL A 6 6.22 9.97 20.06
CA VAL A 6 5.21 9.41 20.95
C VAL A 6 4.74 8.09 20.35
N ALA A 7 5.25 6.97 20.85
CA ALA A 7 4.72 5.66 20.56
C ALA A 7 3.47 5.43 21.44
N ALA A 8 2.31 5.90 20.97
CA ALA A 8 1.03 5.50 21.54
C ALA A 8 0.72 4.08 21.08
N GLY A 9 0.98 3.10 21.95
CA GLY A 9 0.63 1.69 21.72
C GLY A 9 -0.89 1.55 21.60
N LEU A 10 -1.36 1.28 20.38
CA LEU A 10 -2.76 1.02 20.09
C LEU A 10 -3.16 -0.36 20.65
N LEU A 11 -3.96 -0.35 21.73
CA LEU A 11 -4.72 -1.50 22.21
C LEU A 11 -5.85 -1.82 21.20
N MET A 12 -5.50 -2.34 20.03
CA MET A 12 -6.49 -2.88 19.11
C MET A 12 -6.87 -4.29 19.56
N PRO A 13 -8.17 -4.63 19.68
CA PRO A 13 -8.58 -6.01 19.91
C PRO A 13 -8.05 -6.88 18.77
N VAL A 14 -7.38 -7.99 19.13
CA VAL A 14 -6.96 -9.00 18.17
C VAL A 14 -8.24 -9.59 17.54
N THR A 15 -8.58 -9.13 16.34
CA THR A 15 -9.64 -9.73 15.55
C THR A 15 -9.19 -11.10 15.08
N LYS A 16 -10.06 -12.11 15.19
CA LYS A 16 -9.78 -13.44 14.61
C LYS A 16 -9.46 -13.27 13.13
N ALA A 17 -8.34 -13.82 12.67
CA ALA A 17 -8.06 -13.91 11.25
C ALA A 17 -9.07 -14.87 10.61
N PHE A 18 -9.84 -14.39 9.63
CA PHE A 18 -10.72 -15.25 8.84
C PHE A 18 -9.88 -15.97 7.79
N ALA A 19 -9.78 -17.30 7.90
CA ALA A 19 -9.13 -18.15 6.91
C ALA A 19 -10.03 -18.33 5.68
N LEU A 20 -10.18 -17.28 4.89
CA LEU A 20 -11.06 -17.28 3.73
C LEU A 20 -10.48 -18.18 2.64
N TRP A 21 -11.27 -19.18 2.26
CA TRP A 21 -10.89 -20.19 1.28
C TRP A 21 -9.55 -20.86 1.62
N ASP A 22 -9.38 -21.31 2.86
CA ASP A 22 -8.15 -22.00 3.30
C ASP A 22 -6.91 -21.11 3.12
N ASP A 23 -7.00 -19.86 3.57
CA ASP A 23 -5.99 -18.79 3.47
C ASP A 23 -5.56 -18.37 2.05
N LYS A 24 -6.24 -18.91 1.02
CA LYS A 24 -6.00 -18.55 -0.37
C LYS A 24 -6.47 -17.15 -0.67
N LEU A 25 -7.55 -16.69 -0.03
CA LEU A 25 -8.10 -15.36 -0.20
C LEU A 25 -7.79 -14.48 1.01
N LYS A 26 -7.15 -13.34 0.78
CA LYS A 26 -6.86 -12.35 1.81
C LYS A 26 -7.56 -11.05 1.45
N LEU A 27 -8.41 -10.56 2.34
CA LEU A 27 -8.99 -9.23 2.25
C LEU A 27 -8.17 -8.26 3.10
N PHE A 28 -8.02 -7.02 2.66
CA PHE A 28 -7.32 -6.00 3.42
C PHE A 28 -7.95 -4.62 3.25
N VAL A 29 -7.78 -3.84 4.31
CA VAL A 29 -8.04 -2.40 4.37
C VAL A 29 -6.78 -1.76 4.91
N GLU A 30 -6.30 -0.70 4.25
CA GLU A 30 -5.14 0.07 4.68
C GLU A 30 -5.49 1.55 4.69
N GLU A 31 -4.94 2.27 5.65
CA GLU A 31 -5.04 3.72 5.72
C GLU A 31 -3.64 4.30 5.94
N LYS A 32 -3.22 5.17 5.04
CA LYS A 32 -1.93 5.85 5.08
C LYS A 32 -2.13 7.35 5.16
N ILE A 33 -1.60 7.98 6.19
CA ILE A 33 -1.54 9.44 6.32
C ILE A 33 -0.10 9.87 6.01
N THR A 34 0.07 10.88 5.18
CA THR A 34 1.39 11.39 4.78
C THR A 34 1.40 12.91 4.85
N HIS A 35 2.42 13.45 5.51
CA HIS A 35 2.75 14.87 5.50
C HIS A 35 3.90 15.09 4.51
N ASP A 36 3.71 15.98 3.55
CA ASP A 36 4.75 16.40 2.59
C ASP A 36 4.87 17.93 2.65
N ASP A 37 6.02 18.43 3.08
CA ASP A 37 6.29 19.87 3.21
C ASP A 37 6.35 20.60 1.84
N ASN A 38 6.51 19.84 0.75
CA ASN A 38 6.70 20.37 -0.59
C ASN A 38 6.13 19.45 -1.68
N VAL A 39 4.80 19.45 -1.82
CA VAL A 39 4.04 18.61 -2.74
C VAL A 39 4.47 18.85 -4.19
N PHE A 40 4.67 20.11 -4.57
CA PHE A 40 5.03 20.51 -5.94
C PHE A 40 6.54 20.65 -6.18
N ARG A 41 7.37 20.34 -5.17
CA ARG A 41 8.84 20.46 -5.25
C ARG A 41 9.30 21.86 -5.67
N LEU A 42 8.66 22.88 -5.11
CA LEU A 42 9.05 24.28 -5.28
C LEU A 42 10.46 24.53 -4.74
N SER A 43 11.21 25.40 -5.40
CA SER A 43 12.48 25.90 -4.88
C SER A 43 12.26 26.73 -3.62
N LYS A 44 13.23 26.75 -2.70
CA LYS A 44 13.17 27.50 -1.43
C LYS A 44 12.93 29.00 -1.60
N ASN A 45 13.27 29.54 -2.77
CA ASN A 45 13.14 30.97 -3.07
C ASN A 45 11.80 31.33 -3.73
N VAL A 46 10.93 30.35 -3.97
CA VAL A 46 9.61 30.57 -4.56
C VAL A 46 8.58 30.59 -3.45
N ASP A 47 7.91 31.73 -3.29
CA ASP A 47 6.75 31.85 -2.41
C ASP A 47 5.52 31.23 -3.12
N PRO A 48 4.87 30.20 -2.56
CA PRO A 48 3.68 29.57 -3.13
C PRO A 48 2.57 30.57 -3.49
N ALA A 49 2.41 31.65 -2.73
CA ALA A 49 1.38 32.65 -2.97
C ALA A 49 1.57 33.36 -4.32
N THR A 50 2.81 33.50 -4.79
CA THR A 50 3.12 34.18 -6.07
C THR A 50 2.69 33.37 -7.30
N ILE A 51 2.45 32.07 -7.14
CA ILE A 51 1.99 31.15 -8.18
C ILE A 51 0.58 30.63 -7.91
N GLY A 52 -0.15 31.29 -7.00
CA GLY A 52 -1.55 30.97 -6.70
C GLY A 52 -1.76 29.69 -5.88
N LEU A 53 -0.73 29.18 -5.21
CA LEU A 53 -0.85 28.05 -4.31
C LEU A 53 -1.06 28.54 -2.86
N PRO A 54 -1.94 27.89 -2.08
CA PRO A 54 -2.16 28.24 -0.67
C PRO A 54 -0.96 27.97 0.24
N SER A 55 -0.10 27.01 -0.13
CA SER A 55 1.10 26.61 0.61
C SER A 55 2.04 25.79 -0.28
N SER A 56 3.23 25.42 0.20
CA SER A 56 4.12 24.48 -0.50
C SER A 56 3.79 23.01 -0.19
N GLY A 57 3.25 22.75 1.00
CA GLY A 57 3.09 21.41 1.56
C GLY A 57 1.65 21.05 1.89
N ASP A 58 1.37 19.77 2.08
CA ASP A 58 0.05 19.28 2.45
C ASP A 58 0.15 18.01 3.30
N THR A 59 -0.94 17.70 3.98
CA THR A 59 -1.19 16.37 4.53
C THR A 59 -2.25 15.69 3.69
N TYR A 60 -1.95 14.49 3.19
CA TYR A 60 -2.89 13.71 2.41
C TYR A 60 -3.04 12.31 2.99
N ARG A 61 -4.20 11.72 2.73
CA ARG A 61 -4.59 10.40 3.22
C ARG A 61 -4.92 9.50 2.05
N THR A 62 -4.39 8.30 2.05
CA THR A 62 -4.77 7.25 1.10
C THR A 62 -5.47 6.13 1.86
N THR A 63 -6.70 5.83 1.48
CA THR A 63 -7.43 4.65 1.93
C THR A 63 -7.41 3.62 0.82
N SER A 64 -6.99 2.41 1.17
CA SER A 64 -6.90 1.30 0.23
C SER A 64 -7.78 0.15 0.68
N LEU A 65 -8.52 -0.42 -0.26
CA LEU A 65 -9.33 -1.62 -0.08
C LEU A 65 -8.91 -2.63 -1.11
N GLY A 66 -8.74 -3.89 -0.73
CA GLY A 66 -8.34 -4.88 -1.71
C GLY A 66 -8.45 -6.32 -1.26
N PHE A 67 -8.16 -7.18 -2.23
CA PHE A 67 -7.98 -8.59 -1.98
C PHE A 67 -6.80 -9.15 -2.77
N ASN A 68 -6.23 -10.22 -2.24
CA ASN A 68 -5.23 -11.05 -2.89
C ASN A 68 -5.71 -12.50 -2.86
N LEU A 69 -5.69 -13.15 -4.01
CA LEU A 69 -5.97 -14.56 -4.19
C LEU A 69 -4.69 -15.30 -4.57
N ASP A 70 -4.43 -16.43 -3.92
CA ASP A 70 -3.38 -17.36 -4.27
C ASP A 70 -3.89 -18.80 -4.14
N ALA A 71 -4.32 -19.37 -5.26
CA ALA A 71 -4.94 -20.69 -5.31
C ALA A 71 -4.05 -21.68 -6.06
N PRO A 72 -3.41 -22.64 -5.36
CA PRO A 72 -2.81 -23.80 -6.00
C PRO A 72 -3.92 -24.76 -6.44
N VAL A 73 -3.90 -25.15 -7.72
CA VAL A 73 -4.81 -26.12 -8.32
C VAL A 73 -3.96 -27.15 -9.05
N SER A 74 -3.78 -28.33 -8.45
CA SER A 74 -2.85 -29.36 -8.95
C SER A 74 -1.42 -28.78 -9.13
N ARG A 75 -0.81 -28.94 -10.31
CA ARG A 75 0.49 -28.38 -10.68
C ARG A 75 0.43 -26.92 -11.13
N GLN A 76 -0.73 -26.26 -11.08
CA GLN A 76 -0.92 -24.87 -11.47
C GLN A 76 -1.11 -23.98 -10.25
N ARG A 77 -0.73 -22.71 -10.36
CA ARG A 77 -0.94 -21.69 -9.34
C ARG A 77 -1.57 -20.46 -9.98
N PHE A 78 -2.73 -20.06 -9.46
CA PHE A 78 -3.46 -18.88 -9.89
C PHE A 78 -3.31 -17.78 -8.83
N GLN A 79 -2.78 -16.64 -9.25
CA GLN A 79 -2.61 -15.48 -8.39
C GLN A 79 -3.36 -14.29 -8.99
N ALA A 80 -4.15 -13.62 -8.16
CA ALA A 80 -4.89 -12.43 -8.56
C ALA A 80 -4.86 -11.40 -7.44
N GLY A 81 -4.82 -10.13 -7.79
CA GLY A 81 -4.95 -9.05 -6.83
C GLY A 81 -5.72 -7.88 -7.41
N LEU A 82 -6.55 -7.28 -6.57
CA LEU A 82 -7.30 -6.06 -6.88
C LEU A 82 -7.19 -5.11 -5.70
N THR A 83 -6.87 -3.85 -5.99
CA THR A 83 -6.78 -2.81 -4.97
C THR A 83 -7.39 -1.53 -5.48
N TRP A 84 -8.34 -1.00 -4.74
CA TRP A 84 -8.86 0.35 -4.91
C TRP A 84 -8.13 1.28 -3.94
N ASN A 85 -7.67 2.42 -4.45
CA ASN A 85 -7.02 3.45 -3.67
C ASN A 85 -7.79 4.75 -3.81
N ASN A 86 -8.01 5.45 -2.71
CA ASN A 86 -8.61 6.77 -2.68
C ASN A 86 -7.70 7.71 -1.90
N THR A 87 -7.05 8.65 -2.59
CA THR A 87 -6.14 9.64 -2.03
C THR A 87 -6.86 10.98 -1.94
N ARG A 88 -6.83 11.59 -0.75
CA ARG A 88 -7.45 12.88 -0.45
C ARG A 88 -6.43 13.83 0.15
N TYR A 89 -6.29 14.98 -0.47
CA TYR A 89 -5.44 16.09 -0.03
C TYR A 89 -6.27 17.04 0.84
N ASN A 90 -5.66 17.65 1.87
CA ASN A 90 -6.39 18.58 2.73
C ASN A 90 -6.54 19.95 2.08
N GLN A 91 -5.50 20.45 1.41
CA GLN A 91 -5.50 21.77 0.77
C GLN A 91 -5.57 21.67 -0.75
N PHE A 92 -4.82 20.75 -1.36
CA PHE A 92 -4.75 20.60 -2.81
C PHE A 92 -5.80 19.61 -3.34
N THR A 93 -7.09 19.87 -3.08
CA THR A 93 -8.19 18.94 -3.45
C THR A 93 -8.29 18.63 -4.94
N GLY A 94 -7.73 19.50 -5.81
CA GLY A 94 -7.58 19.21 -7.24
C GLY A 94 -6.65 18.05 -7.57
N LEU A 95 -5.85 17.57 -6.60
CA LEU A 95 -5.00 16.40 -6.69
C LEU A 95 -5.65 15.13 -6.14
N ASP A 96 -6.89 15.21 -5.65
CA ASP A 96 -7.65 14.06 -5.18
C ASP A 96 -7.74 13.00 -6.28
N LEU A 97 -7.39 11.76 -5.94
CA LEU A 97 -7.28 10.67 -6.90
C LEU A 97 -7.98 9.43 -6.40
N THR A 98 -8.74 8.79 -7.28
CA THR A 98 -9.18 7.41 -7.09
C THR A 98 -8.54 6.53 -8.15
N GLY A 99 -7.87 5.46 -7.72
CA GLY A 99 -7.13 4.55 -8.58
C GLY A 99 -7.51 3.10 -8.34
N ILE A 100 -7.33 2.26 -9.36
CA ILE A 100 -7.50 0.81 -9.28
C ILE A 100 -6.24 0.13 -9.80
N TYR A 101 -5.60 -0.68 -8.96
CA TYR A 101 -4.50 -1.56 -9.35
C TYR A 101 -5.00 -3.00 -9.47
N ARG A 102 -4.58 -3.69 -10.53
CA ARG A 102 -4.98 -5.07 -10.81
C ARG A 102 -3.76 -5.88 -11.25
N ASN A 103 -3.69 -7.13 -10.80
CA ASN A 103 -2.74 -8.09 -11.34
C ASN A 103 -3.37 -9.48 -11.44
N LEU A 104 -2.96 -10.24 -12.46
CA LEU A 104 -3.39 -11.60 -12.70
C LEU A 104 -2.19 -12.39 -13.23
N ARG A 105 -1.92 -13.55 -12.63
CA ARG A 105 -0.86 -14.46 -13.02
C ARG A 105 -1.36 -15.89 -12.93
N ALA A 106 -1.00 -16.70 -13.91
CA ALA A 106 -1.20 -18.14 -13.89
C ALA A 106 0.11 -18.79 -14.33
N GLY A 107 0.50 -19.87 -13.67
CA GLY A 107 1.73 -20.57 -13.99
C GLY A 107 1.76 -21.98 -13.42
N PHE A 108 2.76 -22.75 -13.84
CA PHE A 108 3.01 -24.08 -13.31
C PHE A 108 3.96 -24.02 -12.11
N PHE A 109 3.73 -24.88 -11.14
CA PHE A 109 4.62 -25.10 -10.01
C PHE A 109 5.95 -25.66 -10.53
N ARG A 110 7.02 -24.88 -10.39
CA ARG A 110 8.38 -25.34 -10.69
C ARG A 110 9.00 -25.85 -9.40
N GLU A 111 9.13 -27.17 -9.32
CA GLU A 111 9.84 -27.83 -8.25
C GLU A 111 11.34 -27.61 -8.43
N HIS A 112 11.96 -26.85 -7.52
CA HIS A 112 13.41 -26.80 -7.42
C HIS A 112 13.86 -28.01 -6.60
N SER A 113 14.28 -29.09 -7.26
CA SER A 113 14.99 -30.16 -6.56
C SER A 113 16.35 -29.60 -6.09
N GLY A 114 16.58 -29.59 -4.79
CA GLY A 114 17.88 -29.24 -4.22
C GLY A 114 18.97 -30.11 -4.83
N GLN A 115 20.04 -29.49 -5.35
CA GLN A 115 21.29 -30.20 -5.54
C GLN A 115 21.91 -30.40 -4.16
N ASP A 116 21.66 -31.58 -3.61
CA ASP A 116 22.37 -32.12 -2.46
C ASP A 116 23.76 -32.55 -2.96
N SER A 117 24.69 -31.60 -3.08
CA SER A 117 26.08 -31.90 -3.39
C SER A 117 26.83 -32.21 -2.10
N ARG A 118 26.69 -33.45 -1.62
CA ARG A 118 27.68 -34.04 -0.71
C ARG A 118 29.00 -34.18 -1.48
N SER A 119 29.95 -33.29 -1.20
CA SER A 119 31.36 -33.59 -1.45
C SER A 119 31.89 -34.36 -0.25
N THR A 120 32.47 -35.50 -0.58
CA THR A 120 33.41 -36.27 0.24
C THR A 120 34.66 -35.46 0.57
#